data_AF-A0A3D5E2G8-F1
#
_entry.id   AF-A0A3D5E2G8-F1
#
_cell.length_a   1.000
_cell.length_b   1.000
_cell.length_c   1.000
_cell.angle_alpha   90.00
_cell.angle_beta   90.00
_cell.angle_gamma   90.00
#
_symmetry.space_group_name_H-M   'P 1'
#
loop_
_entity.id
_entity.type
_entity.pdbx_description
1 polymer ?
#
loop_
_entity_poly.entity_id
_entity_poly.type
_entity_poly.pdbx_seq_one_letter_code
_entity_poly.pdbx_strand_id
1 'polypeptide(L)'
;GSLLNVAFTNMAVLANMEADFAQRKFVKHINGVKSFSAGELSENSLKFTSYFNNAVYEYNIDQATQTIKCSKDGGADGILLQRVVKDTTIDADQYISKFKYKDKNNNDLGNSPTASEVHGVELTFYLLRGESFYKYTTYATTDKEQIDL
;
A
#
# COMPACT_ATOMS: atom_id res chain seq x y z
N GLY A 1 24.61 24.62 13.42
CA GLY A 1 23.82 23.45 12.98
C GLY A 1 24.59 22.75 11.88
N SER A 2 24.92 21.46 12.03
CA SER A 2 25.85 20.80 11.08
C SER A 2 25.76 19.27 11.00
N LEU A 3 25.20 18.56 11.99
CA LEU A 3 25.06 17.09 11.93
C LEU A 3 23.60 16.62 11.98
N LEU A 4 22.78 17.23 12.83
CA LEU A 4 21.35 16.92 12.91
C LEU A 4 20.62 17.17 11.59
N ASN A 5 20.87 18.31 10.92
CA ASN A 5 20.25 18.59 9.62
C ASN A 5 20.64 17.55 8.54
N VAL A 6 21.89 17.07 8.55
CA VAL A 6 22.36 16.05 7.59
C VAL A 6 21.70 14.70 7.89
N ALA A 7 21.60 14.30 9.17
CA ALA A 7 20.91 13.08 9.58
C ALA A 7 19.41 13.11 9.22
N PHE A 8 18.70 14.22 9.48
CA PHE A 8 17.30 14.38 9.09
C PHE A 8 17.10 14.37 7.57
N THR A 9 18.00 15.02 6.82
CA THR A 9 17.96 15.00 5.36
C THR A 9 18.15 13.57 4.83
N ASN A 10 19.13 12.83 5.35
CA ASN A 10 19.38 11.45 4.95
C ASN A 10 18.21 10.53 5.30
N MET A 11 17.55 10.71 6.44
CA MET A 11 16.36 9.93 6.81
C MET A 11 15.17 10.20 5.89
N ALA A 12 14.93 11.45 5.51
CA ALA A 12 13.88 11.80 4.55
C ALA A 12 14.14 11.21 3.16
N VAL A 13 15.40 11.25 2.70
CA VAL A 13 15.81 10.64 1.42
C VAL A 13 15.58 9.12 1.43
N LEU A 14 15.95 8.43 2.52
CA LEU A 14 15.72 7.00 2.66
C LEU A 14 14.22 6.66 2.69
N ALA A 15 13.40 7.41 3.44
CA ALA A 15 11.95 7.22 3.45
C ALA A 15 11.36 7.35 2.04
N ASN A 16 11.78 8.37 1.28
CA ASN A 16 11.31 8.59 -0.08
C ASN A 16 11.73 7.44 -1.02
N MET A 17 12.95 6.93 -0.89
CA MET A 17 13.43 5.82 -1.70
C MET A 17 12.66 4.52 -1.43
N GLU A 18 12.45 4.19 -0.15
CA GLU A 18 11.67 3.02 0.27
C GLU A 18 10.21 3.15 -0.18
N ALA A 19 9.62 4.33 0.00
CA ALA A 19 8.25 4.62 -0.42
C ALA A 19 8.08 4.51 -1.94
N ASP A 20 8.98 5.10 -2.75
CA ASP A 20 8.93 5.02 -4.22
C ASP A 20 9.02 3.58 -4.70
N PHE A 21 9.93 2.77 -4.13
CA PHE A 21 10.01 1.35 -4.43
C PHE A 21 8.68 0.62 -4.14
N ALA A 22 8.10 0.84 -2.96
CA ALA A 22 6.86 0.21 -2.56
C ALA A 22 5.67 0.64 -3.43
N GLN A 23 5.56 1.95 -3.73
CA GLN A 23 4.51 2.50 -4.58
C GLN A 23 4.61 1.97 -6.02
N ARG A 24 5.81 1.97 -6.62
CA ARG A 24 6.01 1.41 -7.98
C ARG A 24 5.64 -0.06 -8.06
N LYS A 25 6.07 -0.85 -7.07
CA LYS A 25 5.74 -2.29 -7.02
C LYS A 25 4.24 -2.51 -6.83
N PHE A 26 3.60 -1.73 -5.95
CA PHE A 26 2.16 -1.76 -5.74
C PHE A 26 1.39 -1.41 -7.02
N VAL A 27 1.68 -0.27 -7.64
CA VAL A 27 1.06 0.16 -8.91
C VAL A 27 1.21 -0.90 -9.98
N LYS A 28 2.42 -1.45 -10.15
CA LYS A 28 2.67 -2.53 -11.11
C LYS A 28 1.78 -3.75 -10.88
N HIS A 29 1.57 -4.15 -9.62
CA HIS A 29 0.72 -5.31 -9.35
C HIS A 29 -0.76 -5.00 -9.50
N ILE A 30 -1.24 -3.81 -9.10
CA ILE A 30 -2.64 -3.40 -9.25
C ILE A 30 -3.04 -3.26 -10.74
N ASN A 31 -2.18 -2.64 -11.55
CA ASN A 31 -2.38 -2.59 -13.00
C ASN A 31 -2.47 -4.01 -13.59
N GLY A 32 -1.80 -4.97 -12.95
CA GLY A 32 -1.78 -6.39 -13.29
C GLY A 32 -2.95 -7.25 -12.77
N VAL A 33 -4.00 -6.66 -12.19
CA VAL A 33 -5.10 -7.40 -11.55
C VAL A 33 -6.03 -8.02 -12.59
N LYS A 34 -6.27 -9.33 -12.46
CA LYS A 34 -7.33 -10.06 -13.17
C LYS A 34 -8.67 -9.98 -12.43
N SER A 35 -8.62 -10.20 -11.12
CA SER A 35 -9.78 -10.22 -10.23
C SER A 35 -9.33 -10.09 -8.78
N PHE A 36 -10.07 -9.32 -7.98
CA PHE A 36 -9.90 -9.28 -6.53
C PHE A 36 -10.54 -10.51 -5.86
N SER A 37 -10.02 -10.89 -4.70
CA SER A 37 -10.54 -12.02 -3.92
C SER A 37 -11.74 -11.60 -3.08
N ALA A 38 -12.88 -12.28 -3.25
CA ALA A 38 -14.10 -11.99 -2.52
C ALA A 38 -13.95 -12.26 -1.01
N GLY A 39 -14.41 -11.32 -0.17
CA GLY A 39 -14.36 -11.45 1.30
C GLY A 39 -12.98 -11.19 1.92
N GLU A 40 -11.95 -10.91 1.12
CA GLU A 40 -10.56 -10.78 1.56
C GLU A 40 -10.04 -9.32 1.50
N LEU A 41 -10.94 -8.38 1.20
CA LEU A 41 -10.64 -6.95 1.07
C LEU A 41 -11.04 -6.20 2.33
N SER A 42 -10.08 -5.50 2.91
CA SER A 42 -10.30 -4.60 4.04
C SER A 42 -9.39 -3.37 3.97
N GLU A 43 -9.56 -2.42 4.89
CA GLU A 43 -8.61 -1.30 5.04
C GLU A 43 -7.16 -1.77 5.30
N ASN A 44 -6.96 -3.00 5.78
CA ASN A 44 -5.64 -3.53 6.13
C ASN A 44 -5.15 -4.65 5.22
N SER A 45 -6.02 -5.20 4.37
CA SER A 45 -5.71 -6.38 3.55
C SER A 45 -6.23 -6.20 2.14
N LEU A 46 -5.40 -6.52 1.16
CA LEU A 46 -5.75 -6.55 -0.24
C LEU A 46 -5.31 -7.89 -0.81
N LYS A 47 -6.20 -8.58 -1.53
CA LYS A 47 -5.88 -9.86 -2.18
C LYS A 47 -6.47 -9.93 -3.57
N PHE A 48 -5.68 -10.38 -4.54
CA PHE A 48 -6.08 -10.45 -5.94
C PHE A 48 -5.27 -11.49 -6.70
N THR A 49 -5.83 -11.92 -7.83
CA THR A 49 -5.14 -12.75 -8.82
C THR A 49 -4.61 -11.86 -9.94
N SER A 50 -3.35 -12.04 -10.33
CA SER A 50 -2.77 -11.32 -11.47
C SER A 50 -3.10 -11.99 -12.81
N TYR A 51 -3.35 -11.22 -13.87
CA TYR A 51 -3.58 -11.82 -15.20
C TYR A 51 -2.27 -12.22 -15.90
N PHE A 52 -1.11 -11.67 -15.48
CA PHE A 52 0.18 -11.95 -16.12
C PHE A 52 0.64 -13.39 -15.91
N ASN A 53 0.36 -13.95 -14.73
CA ASN A 53 0.88 -15.26 -14.33
C ASN A 53 -0.13 -16.10 -13.52
N ASN A 54 -1.38 -15.64 -13.37
CA ASN A 54 -2.40 -16.22 -12.48
C ASN A 54 -1.96 -16.38 -11.03
N ALA A 55 -0.90 -15.67 -10.60
CA ALA A 55 -0.46 -15.71 -9.22
C ALA A 55 -1.40 -14.92 -8.31
N VAL A 56 -1.56 -15.40 -7.09
CA VAL A 56 -2.32 -14.70 -6.05
C VAL A 56 -1.37 -13.83 -5.25
N TYR A 57 -1.62 -12.53 -5.25
CA TYR A 57 -0.90 -11.58 -4.42
C TYR A 57 -1.75 -11.20 -3.22
N GLU A 58 -1.11 -11.13 -2.06
CA GLU A 58 -1.74 -10.68 -0.83
C GLU A 58 -0.87 -9.60 -0.19
N TYR A 59 -1.51 -8.50 0.15
CA TYR A 59 -0.93 -7.36 0.83
C TYR A 59 -1.56 -7.22 2.21
N ASN A 60 -0.73 -6.98 3.22
CA ASN A 60 -1.20 -6.81 4.59
C ASN A 60 -0.47 -5.64 5.29
N ILE A 61 -1.22 -4.79 5.98
CA ILE A 61 -0.69 -3.78 6.89
C ILE A 61 -0.71 -4.35 8.31
N ASP A 62 0.45 -4.82 8.75
CA ASP A 62 0.63 -5.51 10.03
C ASP A 62 1.06 -4.53 11.12
N GLN A 63 0.25 -4.44 12.18
CA GLN A 63 0.55 -3.62 13.35
C GLN A 63 1.63 -4.22 14.22
N ALA A 64 1.63 -5.54 14.39
CA ALA A 64 2.51 -6.22 15.34
C ALA A 64 3.97 -6.09 14.91
N THR A 65 4.21 -6.19 13.60
CA THR A 65 5.55 -6.04 13.02
C THR A 65 5.81 -4.65 12.45
N GLN A 66 4.83 -3.75 12.45
CA GLN A 66 4.92 -2.41 11.84
C GLN A 66 5.41 -2.47 10.38
N THR A 67 4.78 -3.34 9.58
CA THR A 67 5.21 -3.58 8.20
C THR A 67 4.04 -3.57 7.24
N ILE A 68 4.32 -3.19 5.99
CA ILE A 68 3.49 -3.63 4.87
C ILE A 68 4.17 -4.88 4.30
N LYS A 69 3.42 -5.97 4.22
CA LYS A 69 3.86 -7.25 3.66
C LYS A 69 3.21 -7.46 2.31
N CYS A 70 3.91 -8.18 1.44
CA CYS A 70 3.40 -8.67 0.17
C CYS A 70 3.87 -10.11 -0.03
N SER A 71 2.93 -11.05 -0.06
CA SER A 71 3.18 -12.46 -0.39
C SER A 71 2.66 -12.78 -1.79
N LYS A 72 3.13 -13.91 -2.31
CA LYS A 72 2.76 -14.44 -3.62
C LYS A 72 2.47 -15.93 -3.47
N ASP A 73 1.34 -16.38 -4.01
CA ASP A 73 0.91 -17.78 -4.08
C ASP A 73 0.88 -18.50 -2.71
N GLY A 74 0.50 -17.77 -1.65
CA GLY A 74 0.48 -18.30 -0.28
C GLY A 74 1.86 -18.62 0.29
N GLY A 75 2.93 -18.18 -0.38
CA GLY A 75 4.29 -18.27 0.12
C GLY A 75 4.54 -17.34 1.32
N ALA A 76 5.76 -17.39 1.86
CA ALA A 76 6.15 -16.55 2.98
C ALA A 76 5.95 -15.05 2.68
N ASP A 77 5.52 -14.30 3.69
CA ASP A 77 5.35 -12.86 3.59
C ASP A 77 6.67 -12.15 3.33
N GLY A 78 6.79 -11.57 2.13
CA GLY A 78 7.88 -10.65 1.82
C GLY A 78 7.61 -9.30 2.47
N ILE A 79 8.56 -8.76 3.21
CA ILE A 79 8.46 -7.41 3.76
C ILE A 79 8.63 -6.40 2.63
N LEU A 80 7.58 -5.61 2.36
CA LEU A 80 7.62 -4.53 1.38
C LEU A 80 8.13 -3.23 2.00
N LEU A 81 7.64 -2.91 3.20
CA LEU A 81 8.05 -1.74 3.98
C LEU A 81 8.12 -2.08 5.46
N GLN A 82 9.08 -1.48 6.15
CA GLN A 82 9.22 -1.55 7.61
C GLN A 82 8.99 -0.19 8.27
N ARG A 83 8.73 -0.23 9.59
CA ARG A 83 8.45 0.94 10.42
C ARG A 83 7.28 1.74 9.86
N VAL A 84 6.25 1.01 9.46
CA VAL A 84 4.97 1.52 8.98
C VAL A 84 4.07 1.72 10.19
N VAL A 85 3.44 2.88 10.24
CA VAL A 85 2.49 3.25 11.30
C VAL A 85 1.11 2.86 10.84
N LYS A 86 0.54 1.80 11.42
CA LYS A 86 -0.79 1.32 11.00
C LYS A 86 -1.89 2.26 11.45
N ASP A 87 -1.97 2.52 12.75
CA ASP A 87 -2.94 3.42 13.35
C ASP A 87 -2.32 3.97 14.64
N THR A 88 -2.19 5.30 14.71
CA THR A 88 -1.80 6.00 15.93
C THR A 88 -2.43 7.39 15.91
N THR A 89 -2.69 7.90 17.10
CA THR A 89 -3.09 9.28 17.32
C THR A 89 -1.98 10.00 18.05
N ILE A 90 -1.59 11.16 17.56
CA ILE A 90 -0.67 12.07 18.26
C ILE A 90 -1.38 13.41 18.35
N ASP A 91 -1.58 13.88 19.58
CA ASP A 91 -2.42 15.04 19.86
C ASP A 91 -3.83 14.90 19.25
N ALA A 92 -4.18 15.74 18.27
CA ALA A 92 -5.46 15.72 17.56
C ALA A 92 -5.40 15.03 16.19
N ASP A 93 -4.21 14.62 15.73
CA ASP A 93 -4.00 14.06 14.40
C ASP A 93 -3.96 12.53 14.42
N GLN A 94 -4.70 11.92 13.48
CA GLN A 94 -4.71 10.46 13.30
C GLN A 94 -3.90 10.06 12.07
N TYR A 95 -3.00 9.10 12.25
CA TYR A 95 -2.10 8.59 11.23
C TYR A 95 -2.47 7.13 10.92
N ILE A 96 -3.31 6.94 9.91
CA ILE A 96 -3.82 5.62 9.52
C ILE A 96 -3.24 5.20 8.16
N SER A 97 -2.43 4.15 8.15
CA SER A 97 -2.07 3.46 6.92
C SER A 97 -3.19 2.52 6.52
N LYS A 98 -3.70 2.64 5.29
CA LYS A 98 -4.81 1.84 4.80
C LYS A 98 -4.89 1.70 3.30
N PHE A 99 -5.58 0.64 2.87
CA PHE A 99 -6.15 0.50 1.54
C PHE A 99 -7.52 1.18 1.49
N LYS A 100 -7.80 1.87 0.38
CA LYS A 100 -9.16 2.24 -0.02
C LYS A 100 -9.46 1.68 -1.39
N TYR A 101 -10.69 1.28 -1.60
CA TYR A 101 -11.15 0.67 -2.83
C TYR A 101 -12.08 1.61 -3.55
N LYS A 102 -11.90 1.71 -4.87
CA LYS A 102 -12.60 2.66 -5.71
C LYS A 102 -13.40 1.96 -6.78
N ASP A 103 -14.61 2.47 -7.04
CA ASP A 103 -15.42 2.04 -8.18
C ASP A 103 -14.87 2.61 -9.50
N LYS A 104 -15.52 2.29 -10.62
CA LYS A 104 -15.15 2.78 -11.96
C LYS A 104 -15.25 4.29 -12.11
N ASN A 105 -15.96 4.96 -11.22
CA ASN A 105 -16.14 6.41 -11.19
C ASN A 105 -15.26 7.07 -10.12
N ASN A 106 -14.31 6.33 -9.53
CA ASN A 106 -13.43 6.76 -8.46
C ASN A 106 -14.14 7.09 -7.12
N ASN A 107 -15.35 6.57 -6.91
CA ASN A 107 -16.04 6.69 -5.63
C ASN A 107 -15.47 5.73 -4.60
N ASP A 108 -15.48 6.13 -3.32
CA ASP A 108 -15.09 5.26 -2.23
C ASP A 108 -16.11 4.15 -1.99
N LEU A 109 -15.66 2.89 -1.99
CA LEU A 109 -16.49 1.72 -1.71
C LEU A 109 -16.51 1.35 -0.22
N GLY A 110 -15.81 2.11 0.62
CA GLY A 110 -15.73 1.87 2.06
C GLY A 110 -14.78 0.73 2.43
N ASN A 111 -14.96 0.22 3.65
CA ASN A 111 -13.94 -0.60 4.33
C ASN A 111 -14.00 -2.09 3.97
N SER A 112 -15.06 -2.55 3.33
CA SER A 112 -15.28 -3.97 2.99
C SER A 112 -16.07 -4.07 1.68
N PRO A 113 -15.45 -3.65 0.56
CA PRO A 113 -16.13 -3.60 -0.73
C PRO A 113 -16.41 -5.00 -1.29
N THR A 114 -17.36 -5.09 -2.23
CA THR A 114 -17.50 -6.31 -3.04
C THR A 114 -16.40 -6.34 -4.09
N ALA A 115 -15.70 -7.47 -4.24
CA ALA A 115 -14.58 -7.61 -5.16
C ALA A 115 -14.90 -7.24 -6.63
N SER A 116 -16.16 -7.42 -7.07
CA SER A 116 -16.60 -7.06 -8.43
C SER A 116 -16.83 -5.56 -8.66
N GLU A 117 -16.94 -4.78 -7.59
CA GLU A 117 -17.17 -3.33 -7.67
C GLU A 117 -15.86 -2.55 -7.76
N VAL A 118 -14.75 -3.17 -7.36
CA VAL A 118 -13.43 -2.54 -7.29
C VAL A 118 -12.81 -2.41 -8.68
N HIS A 119 -12.47 -1.18 -9.05
CA HIS A 119 -11.75 -0.83 -10.27
C HIS A 119 -10.43 -0.07 -10.01
N GLY A 120 -10.20 0.34 -8.76
CA GLY A 120 -8.94 0.95 -8.35
C GLY A 120 -8.68 0.77 -6.87
N VAL A 121 -7.41 0.86 -6.50
CA VAL A 121 -6.98 0.76 -5.11
C VAL A 121 -6.02 1.91 -4.80
N GLU A 122 -6.34 2.64 -3.74
CA GLU A 122 -5.47 3.63 -3.12
C GLU A 122 -4.77 2.99 -1.92
N LEU A 123 -3.45 3.08 -1.85
CA LEU A 123 -2.67 2.75 -0.67
C LEU A 123 -2.14 4.03 -0.06
N THR A 124 -2.57 4.34 1.16
CA THR A 124 -1.97 5.37 2.00
C THR A 124 -1.15 4.71 3.09
N PHE A 125 0.07 5.18 3.32
CA PHE A 125 0.89 4.71 4.44
C PHE A 125 1.75 5.81 5.05
N TYR A 126 2.11 5.59 6.31
CA TYR A 126 2.93 6.50 7.10
C TYR A 126 4.20 5.79 7.54
N LEU A 127 5.35 6.38 7.25
CA LEU A 127 6.66 5.88 7.68
C LEU A 127 7.15 6.69 8.88
N LEU A 128 7.52 6.00 9.96
CA LEU A 128 8.20 6.62 11.11
C LEU A 128 9.71 6.53 10.90
N ARG A 129 10.37 7.67 10.68
CA ARG A 129 11.84 7.77 10.62
C ARG A 129 12.31 8.83 11.60
N GLY A 130 13.13 8.41 12.58
CA GLY A 130 13.41 9.24 13.75
C GLY A 130 12.11 9.55 14.49
N GLU A 131 11.80 10.83 14.65
CA GLU A 131 10.60 11.35 15.30
C GLU A 131 9.55 11.88 14.29
N SER A 132 9.83 11.74 12.99
CA SER A 132 8.99 12.30 11.93
C SER A 132 8.14 11.25 11.24
N PHE A 133 6.89 11.61 10.94
CA PHE A 133 5.96 10.82 10.15
C PHE A 133 5.92 11.33 8.71
N TYR A 134 6.20 10.44 7.77
CA TYR A 134 6.16 10.73 6.34
C TYR A 134 4.96 10.03 5.71
N LYS A 135 4.01 10.81 5.19
CA LYS A 135 2.82 10.30 4.52
C LYS A 135 3.08 10.08 3.03
N TYR A 136 2.68 8.92 2.55
CA TYR A 136 2.70 8.57 1.13
C TYR A 136 1.34 8.03 0.73
N THR A 137 0.85 8.45 -0.44
CA THR A 137 -0.39 7.94 -1.03
C THR A 137 -0.10 7.60 -2.48
N THR A 138 -0.56 6.44 -2.94
CA THR A 138 -0.51 6.04 -4.34
C THR A 138 -1.85 5.42 -4.73
N TYR A 139 -2.24 5.61 -5.99
CA TYR A 139 -3.46 5.07 -6.55
C TYR A 139 -3.13 4.37 -7.87
N ALA A 140 -3.79 3.23 -8.09
CA ALA A 140 -3.70 2.48 -9.33
C ALA A 140 -5.05 1.89 -9.70
N THR A 141 -5.31 1.78 -10.99
CA THR A 141 -6.53 1.19 -11.55
C THR A 141 -6.26 -0.22 -12.05
N THR A 142 -7.27 -1.08 -11.97
CA THR A 142 -7.24 -2.38 -12.65
C THR A 142 -7.50 -2.14 -14.12
N ASP A 143 -6.49 -1.72 -14.85
CA ASP A 143 -6.67 -1.36 -16.25
C ASP A 143 -6.16 -2.49 -17.14
N LYS A 144 -7.13 -3.20 -17.74
CA LYS A 144 -6.87 -4.27 -18.71
C LYS A 144 -6.40 -3.71 -20.06
N GLU A 145 -6.61 -2.40 -20.30
CA GLU A 145 -6.30 -1.70 -21.54
C GLU A 145 -5.05 -0.80 -21.44
N GLN A 146 -4.39 -0.71 -20.27
CA GLN A 146 -3.15 0.08 -20.09
C GLN A 146 -1.86 -0.68 -20.40
N ILE A 147 -1.94 -1.86 -21.01
CA ILE A 147 -0.76 -2.65 -21.39
C ILE A 147 -0.41 -2.43 -22.86
N ASP A 148 -0.23 -1.18 -23.25
CA ASP A 148 0.53 -0.83 -24.45
C ASP A 148 1.66 0.10 -24.02
N LEU A 149 2.72 -0.49 -23.43
CA LEU A 149 4.03 0.14 -23.23
C LEU A 149 5.15 -0.88 -23.45
#